data_AF-A0A091QZB7-F1
#
_entry.id   AF-A0A091QZB7-F1
#
_cell.length_a   1.000
_cell.length_b   1.000
_cell.length_c   1.000
_cell.angle_alpha   90.00
_cell.angle_beta   90.00
_cell.angle_gamma   90.00
#
_symmetry.space_group_name_H-M   'P 1'
#
loop_
_entity.id
_entity.type
_entity.pdbx_description
1 polymer ?
#
loop_
_entity_poly.entity_id
_entity_poly.type
_entity_poly.pdbx_seq_one_letter_code
_entity_poly.pdbx_strand_id
1 'polypeptide(L)'
;PTGYMENSISYSAIEDVQLLSWENAPKYCLQLTIPGGTVLLQAANSYLRDQWFHSLQWKKKIYKYKKVLSNPSRWEVVLKEIRTLVDMALTSPLQDDSIHQAPLEIVSKLLSENNNLTTQDHESIIVAIAPLLENNHPPPDLCEFFCKHCRERPRSMVVIEVFTPVVQRILKHNMDFGKCPRLRLFTQEYILALNELNAGMEVVKKFIHSMHGPTGQCPHPRVLPNLVAVCLAAIYSCYEEFINSRDNSPSLKEIRNGCQQQCDRKPNLPLRLLHTSPDLVSQEATLTESRLKPVIVTSNEIHVEVEHNNTANQKMTANVGSDSEPNLIDCLMVSPTCSTMSIELSAQADRILGCYVEILKMLSDYDDWRPALASLLQPIPFPKE
;
A
#
# COMPACT_ATOMS: atom_id res chain seq x y z
N PRO A 1 21.11 -35.96 29.42
CA PRO A 1 21.07 -35.72 27.96
C PRO A 1 21.41 -34.26 27.64
N THR A 2 22.67 -34.01 27.32
CA THR A 2 23.16 -32.78 26.69
C THR A 2 23.56 -33.17 25.27
N GLY A 3 22.98 -32.53 24.25
CA GLY A 3 23.29 -32.90 22.86
C GLY A 3 22.47 -32.11 21.85
N TYR A 4 23.01 -32.00 20.64
CA TYR A 4 22.30 -31.54 19.46
C TYR A 4 21.43 -32.69 18.92
N MET A 5 20.26 -32.37 18.39
CA MET A 5 19.47 -33.35 17.67
C MET A 5 20.19 -33.71 16.36
N GLU A 6 20.50 -34.98 16.15
CA GLU A 6 21.16 -35.44 14.91
C GLU A 6 20.28 -35.21 13.67
N ASN A 7 18.96 -35.30 13.83
CA ASN A 7 17.97 -35.12 12.78
C ASN A 7 16.97 -34.03 13.15
N SER A 8 16.49 -33.27 12.15
CA SER A 8 15.40 -32.32 12.34
C SER A 8 14.07 -33.04 12.50
N ILE A 9 13.19 -32.50 13.35
CA ILE A 9 11.81 -32.98 13.50
C ILE A 9 10.89 -32.07 12.70
N SER A 10 10.07 -32.65 11.82
CA SER A 10 9.02 -31.90 11.13
C SER A 10 7.94 -31.45 12.12
N TYR A 11 7.47 -30.21 12.00
CA TYR A 11 6.30 -29.72 12.77
C TYR A 11 5.05 -30.58 12.59
N SER A 12 4.93 -31.28 11.45
CA SER A 12 3.82 -32.20 11.18
C SER A 12 3.85 -33.46 12.03
N ALA A 13 5.02 -33.83 12.55
CA ALA A 13 5.22 -35.01 13.39
C ALA A 13 5.03 -34.70 14.89
N ILE A 14 4.84 -33.44 15.27
CA ILE A 14 4.62 -33.07 16.67
C ILE A 14 3.15 -33.29 17.04
N GLU A 15 2.88 -34.33 17.82
CA GLU A 15 1.54 -34.71 18.27
C GLU A 15 1.05 -33.82 19.41
N ASP A 16 1.94 -33.43 20.33
CA ASP A 16 1.62 -32.53 21.44
C ASP A 16 2.84 -31.74 21.95
N VAL A 17 2.58 -30.58 22.54
CA VAL A 17 3.58 -29.70 23.17
C VAL A 17 3.08 -29.32 24.56
N GLN A 18 3.81 -29.71 25.60
CA GLN A 18 3.43 -29.48 27.00
C GLN A 18 4.56 -28.83 27.80
N LEU A 19 4.19 -28.00 28.77
CA LEU A 19 5.11 -27.52 29.79
C LEU A 19 5.28 -28.61 30.85
N LEU A 20 6.52 -28.97 31.18
CA LEU A 20 6.75 -29.94 32.26
C LEU A 20 6.29 -29.36 33.59
N SER A 21 5.37 -30.07 34.24
CA SER A 21 4.77 -29.67 35.52
C SER A 21 4.52 -30.89 36.41
N TRP A 22 5.59 -31.47 36.97
CA TRP A 22 5.49 -32.48 38.03
C TRP A 22 6.57 -32.24 39.11
N GLU A 23 6.43 -32.87 40.28
CA GLU A 23 7.38 -32.73 41.39
C GLU A 23 8.80 -33.17 40.97
N ASN A 24 9.78 -32.29 41.18
CA ASN A 24 11.18 -32.47 40.76
C ASN A 24 11.42 -32.48 39.23
N ALA A 25 10.47 -31.97 38.43
CA ALA A 25 10.71 -31.76 37.01
C ALA A 25 11.92 -30.84 36.77
N PRO A 26 12.75 -31.12 35.75
CA PRO A 26 13.86 -30.23 35.41
C PRO A 26 13.33 -28.84 35.03
N LYS A 27 14.01 -27.80 35.53
CA LYS A 27 13.58 -26.42 35.34
C LYS A 27 13.61 -26.05 33.86
N TYR A 28 12.60 -25.26 33.46
CA TYR A 28 12.50 -24.63 32.14
C TYR A 28 12.40 -25.63 30.97
N CYS A 29 11.77 -26.79 31.21
CA CYS A 29 11.61 -27.83 30.22
C CYS A 29 10.27 -27.83 29.49
N LEU A 30 10.32 -28.24 28.22
CA LEU A 30 9.20 -28.53 27.34
C LEU A 30 9.22 -29.99 26.94
N GLN A 31 8.04 -30.58 26.84
CA GLN A 31 7.84 -31.92 26.31
C GLN A 31 7.23 -31.84 24.92
N LEU A 32 7.86 -32.51 23.95
CA LEU A 32 7.33 -32.74 22.62
C LEU A 32 6.98 -34.21 22.47
N THR A 33 5.72 -34.51 22.23
CA THR A 33 5.27 -35.86 21.87
C THR A 33 5.36 -36.02 20.36
N ILE A 34 6.02 -37.08 19.91
CA ILE A 34 6.19 -37.44 18.50
C ILE A 34 5.86 -38.93 18.30
N PRO A 35 5.56 -39.39 17.07
CA PRO A 35 5.39 -40.81 16.80
C PRO A 35 6.61 -41.61 17.27
N GLY A 36 6.37 -42.56 18.17
CA GLY A 36 7.41 -43.44 18.68
C GLY A 36 8.27 -42.88 19.83
N GLY A 37 7.96 -41.69 20.38
CA GLY A 37 8.68 -41.21 21.55
C GLY A 37 8.37 -39.81 22.04
N THR A 38 9.24 -39.31 22.92
CA THR A 38 9.11 -38.00 23.54
C THR A 38 10.47 -37.31 23.57
N VAL A 39 10.49 -36.02 23.22
CA VAL A 39 11.68 -35.18 23.25
C VAL A 39 11.51 -34.13 24.34
N LEU A 40 12.53 -33.99 25.19
CA LEU A 40 12.59 -32.95 26.22
C LEU A 40 13.53 -31.84 25.76
N LEU A 41 13.03 -30.62 25.69
CA LEU A 41 13.81 -29.43 25.41
C LEU A 41 13.95 -28.61 26.68
N GLN A 42 15.18 -28.29 27.08
CA GLN A 42 15.45 -27.43 28.23
C GLN A 42 15.94 -26.06 27.76
N ALA A 43 15.25 -25.01 28.16
CA ALA A 43 15.68 -23.64 27.91
C ALA A 43 16.57 -23.11 29.04
N ALA A 44 17.28 -22.01 28.78
CA ALA A 44 18.12 -21.36 29.79
C ALA A 44 17.32 -20.72 30.93
N ASN A 45 16.09 -20.29 30.67
CA ASN A 45 15.20 -19.64 31.64
C ASN A 45 13.72 -19.82 31.27
N SER A 46 12.82 -19.42 32.17
CA SER A 46 11.37 -19.52 32.00
C SER A 46 10.86 -18.74 30.80
N TYR A 47 11.37 -17.52 30.60
CA TYR A 47 10.96 -16.67 29.48
C TYR A 47 11.25 -17.34 28.13
N LEU A 48 12.46 -17.87 27.92
CA LEU A 48 12.84 -18.54 26.69
C LEU A 48 12.05 -19.83 26.47
N ARG A 49 11.79 -20.60 27.53
CA ARG A 49 10.90 -21.77 27.47
C ARG A 49 9.51 -21.38 26.97
N ASP A 50 8.92 -20.31 27.53
CA ASP A 50 7.56 -19.90 27.19
C ASP A 50 7.51 -19.35 25.74
N GLN A 51 8.55 -18.64 25.31
CA GLN A 51 8.73 -18.24 23.91
C GLN A 51 8.78 -19.46 22.97
N TRP A 52 9.56 -20.49 23.31
CA TRP A 52 9.64 -21.73 22.54
C TRP A 52 8.29 -22.45 22.50
N PHE A 53 7.60 -22.55 23.64
CA PHE A 53 6.28 -23.16 23.75
C PHE A 53 5.28 -22.53 22.77
N HIS A 54 5.10 -21.21 22.85
CA HIS A 54 4.16 -20.50 22.00
C HIS A 54 4.57 -20.54 20.52
N SER A 55 5.86 -20.42 20.22
CA SER A 55 6.37 -20.53 18.85
C SER A 55 6.12 -21.91 18.23
N LEU A 56 6.39 -22.99 18.96
CA LEU A 56 6.15 -24.37 18.50
C LEU A 56 4.66 -24.63 18.30
N GLN A 57 3.82 -24.20 19.25
CA GLN A 57 2.36 -24.31 19.11
C GLN A 57 1.85 -23.55 17.89
N TRP A 58 2.34 -22.32 17.67
CA TRP A 58 2.00 -21.51 16.51
C TRP A 58 2.39 -22.21 15.20
N LYS A 59 3.66 -22.63 15.06
CA LYS A 59 4.17 -23.30 13.84
C LYS A 59 3.41 -24.59 13.53
N LYS A 60 3.11 -25.41 14.54
CA LYS A 60 2.29 -26.61 14.41
C LYS A 60 0.88 -26.28 13.91
N LYS A 61 0.21 -25.31 14.52
CA LYS A 61 -1.15 -24.90 14.10
C LYS A 61 -1.16 -24.33 12.68
N ILE A 62 -0.21 -23.46 12.33
CA ILE A 62 -0.07 -22.92 10.97
C ILE A 62 0.13 -24.02 9.93
N TYR A 63 0.96 -25.03 10.23
CA TYR A 63 1.13 -26.18 9.35
C TYR A 63 -0.19 -26.94 9.14
N LYS A 64 -0.95 -27.17 10.21
CA LYS A 64 -2.28 -27.79 10.13
C LYS A 64 -3.22 -26.98 9.24
N TYR A 65 -3.32 -25.67 9.44
CA TYR A 65 -4.20 -24.81 8.63
C TYR A 65 -3.79 -24.78 7.16
N LYS A 66 -2.50 -24.74 6.85
CA LYS A 66 -2.01 -24.89 5.46
C LYS A 66 -2.55 -26.17 4.83
N LYS A 67 -2.49 -27.31 5.53
CA LYS A 67 -2.96 -28.59 5.01
C LYS A 67 -4.49 -28.65 4.89
N VAL A 68 -5.23 -28.18 5.89
CA VAL A 68 -6.70 -28.20 5.92
C VAL A 68 -7.27 -27.30 4.82
N LEU A 69 -6.68 -26.13 4.60
CA LEU A 69 -7.15 -25.15 3.63
C LEU A 69 -6.69 -25.48 2.20
N SER A 70 -5.65 -26.29 1.99
CA SER A 70 -5.23 -26.72 0.65
C SER A 70 -6.17 -27.74 -0.02
N ASN A 71 -7.08 -28.39 0.70
CA ASN A 71 -8.05 -29.31 0.10
C ASN A 71 -9.46 -29.00 0.61
N PRO A 72 -10.07 -27.89 0.14
CA PRO A 72 -11.35 -27.43 0.63
C PRO A 72 -12.46 -28.41 0.21
N SER A 73 -13.10 -29.05 1.18
CA SER A 73 -14.25 -29.93 0.92
C SER A 73 -15.56 -29.16 0.96
N ARG A 74 -15.82 -28.49 2.10
CA ARG A 74 -17.03 -27.69 2.36
C ARG A 74 -16.67 -26.27 2.71
N TRP A 75 -17.21 -25.32 1.96
CA TRP A 75 -16.86 -23.92 2.09
C TRP A 75 -17.22 -23.31 3.47
N GLU A 76 -18.34 -23.71 4.05
CA GLU A 76 -18.72 -23.30 5.43
C GLU A 76 -17.66 -23.67 6.47
N VAL A 77 -17.06 -24.86 6.32
CA VAL A 77 -16.01 -25.35 7.21
C VAL A 77 -14.73 -24.55 6.97
N VAL A 78 -14.37 -24.33 5.71
CA VAL A 78 -13.22 -23.51 5.34
C VAL A 78 -13.33 -22.11 5.94
N LEU A 79 -14.48 -21.46 5.82
CA LEU A 79 -14.72 -20.14 6.40
C LEU A 79 -14.58 -20.13 7.93
N LYS A 80 -15.08 -21.18 8.62
CA LYS A 80 -14.91 -21.33 10.07
C LYS A 80 -13.44 -21.49 10.47
N GLU A 81 -12.68 -22.29 9.72
CA GLU A 81 -11.24 -22.46 9.95
C GLU A 81 -10.46 -21.17 9.69
N ILE A 82 -10.82 -20.38 8.65
CA ILE A 82 -10.23 -19.05 8.42
C ILE A 82 -10.48 -18.12 9.60
N ARG A 83 -11.72 -18.04 10.11
CA ARG A 83 -12.04 -17.21 11.28
C ARG A 83 -11.25 -17.64 12.51
N THR A 84 -11.11 -18.95 12.72
CA THR A 84 -10.33 -19.50 13.86
C THR A 84 -8.84 -19.20 13.70
N LEU A 85 -8.31 -19.26 12.47
CA LEU A 85 -6.93 -18.89 12.16
C LEU A 85 -6.66 -17.39 12.40
N VAL A 86 -7.60 -16.52 12.03
CA VAL A 86 -7.53 -15.08 12.28
C VAL A 86 -7.57 -14.78 13.78
N ASP A 87 -8.53 -15.37 14.51
CA ASP A 87 -8.65 -15.22 15.97
C ASP A 87 -7.37 -15.67 16.70
N MET A 88 -6.79 -16.79 16.27
CA MET A 88 -5.52 -17.29 16.79
C MET A 88 -4.37 -16.31 16.56
N ALA A 89 -4.34 -15.60 15.42
CA ALA A 89 -3.31 -14.61 15.12
C ALA A 89 -3.45 -13.39 16.03
N LEU A 90 -4.66 -12.86 16.17
CA LEU A 90 -4.97 -11.67 16.97
C LEU A 90 -4.80 -11.88 18.48
N THR A 91 -5.02 -13.11 18.97
CA THR A 91 -4.89 -13.47 20.40
C THR A 91 -3.52 -14.06 20.75
N SER A 92 -2.59 -14.11 19.79
CA SER A 92 -1.26 -14.67 19.99
C SER A 92 -0.41 -13.76 20.90
N PRO A 93 0.32 -14.31 21.88
CA PRO A 93 1.29 -13.53 22.66
C PRO A 93 2.59 -13.24 21.90
N LEU A 94 2.75 -13.77 20.68
CA LEU A 94 3.96 -13.62 19.86
C LEU A 94 3.99 -12.24 19.19
N GLN A 95 5.14 -11.57 19.24
CA GLN A 95 5.32 -10.19 18.76
C GLN A 95 5.95 -10.08 17.36
N ASP A 96 6.00 -11.17 16.61
CA ASP A 96 6.60 -11.20 15.27
C ASP A 96 5.56 -10.80 14.20
N ASP A 97 5.94 -9.95 13.25
CA ASP A 97 5.02 -9.50 12.19
C ASP A 97 4.47 -10.65 11.34
N SER A 98 5.24 -11.75 11.21
CA SER A 98 4.82 -12.94 10.47
C SER A 98 3.62 -13.65 11.08
N ILE A 99 3.29 -13.38 12.35
CA ILE A 99 2.11 -13.93 13.04
C ILE A 99 0.82 -13.45 12.35
N HIS A 100 0.76 -12.18 12.00
CA HIS A 100 -0.40 -11.59 11.33
C HIS A 100 -0.35 -11.79 9.80
N GLN A 101 0.85 -11.89 9.23
CA GLN A 101 1.02 -12.09 7.79
C GLN A 101 0.73 -13.53 7.35
N ALA A 102 1.10 -14.55 8.14
CA ALA A 102 0.93 -15.95 7.74
C ALA A 102 -0.53 -16.35 7.42
N PRO A 103 -1.55 -15.94 8.19
CA PRO A 103 -2.96 -16.13 7.79
C PRO A 103 -3.31 -15.52 6.44
N LEU A 104 -2.85 -14.29 6.18
CA LEU A 104 -3.12 -13.60 4.92
C LEU A 104 -2.48 -14.33 3.73
N GLU A 105 -1.25 -14.82 3.87
CA GLU A 105 -0.59 -15.64 2.84
C GLU A 105 -1.33 -16.95 2.56
N ILE A 106 -1.84 -17.62 3.60
CA ILE A 106 -2.60 -18.86 3.45
C ILE A 106 -3.91 -18.59 2.71
N VAL A 107 -4.63 -17.52 3.08
CA VAL A 107 -5.89 -17.15 2.42
C VAL A 107 -5.65 -16.66 1.00
N SER A 108 -4.58 -15.91 0.76
CA SER A 108 -4.14 -15.48 -0.57
C SER A 108 -3.94 -16.69 -1.48
N LYS A 109 -3.23 -17.71 -1.00
CA LYS A 109 -3.03 -18.96 -1.73
C LYS A 109 -4.35 -19.70 -1.98
N LEU A 110 -5.19 -19.84 -0.95
CA LEU A 110 -6.50 -20.48 -1.07
C LEU A 110 -7.36 -19.83 -2.18
N LEU A 111 -7.43 -18.49 -2.22
CA LEU A 111 -8.17 -17.75 -3.23
C LEU A 111 -7.58 -17.95 -4.64
N SER A 112 -6.26 -17.97 -4.78
CA SER A 112 -5.59 -18.18 -6.07
C SER A 112 -5.82 -19.59 -6.66
N GLU A 113 -6.03 -20.60 -5.81
CA GLU A 113 -6.19 -22.00 -6.23
C GLU A 113 -7.66 -22.39 -6.45
N ASN A 114 -8.63 -21.57 -6.03
CA ASN A 114 -10.06 -21.91 -6.03
C ASN A 114 -10.91 -20.92 -6.83
N ASN A 115 -11.08 -21.19 -8.13
CA ASN A 115 -11.83 -20.32 -9.05
C ASN A 115 -13.36 -20.51 -9.02
N ASN A 116 -13.86 -21.56 -8.35
CA ASN A 116 -15.28 -21.93 -8.36
C ASN A 116 -16.10 -21.29 -7.21
N LEU A 117 -15.50 -20.35 -6.48
CA LEU A 117 -16.16 -19.68 -5.36
C LEU A 117 -17.23 -18.72 -5.85
N THR A 118 -18.35 -18.66 -5.13
CA THR A 118 -19.39 -17.69 -5.43
C THR A 118 -18.96 -16.29 -4.99
N THR A 119 -19.66 -15.27 -5.50
CA THR A 119 -19.55 -13.89 -5.01
C THR A 119 -19.64 -13.79 -3.48
N GLN A 120 -20.62 -14.47 -2.89
CA GLN A 120 -20.89 -14.40 -1.46
C GLN A 120 -19.77 -15.04 -0.66
N ASP A 121 -19.15 -16.10 -1.21
CA ASP A 121 -18.00 -16.76 -0.61
C ASP A 121 -16.81 -15.81 -0.58
N HIS A 122 -16.51 -15.14 -1.70
CA HIS A 122 -15.47 -14.12 -1.76
C HIS A 122 -15.65 -13.03 -0.71
N GLU A 123 -16.84 -12.44 -0.63
CA GLU A 123 -17.11 -11.37 0.35
C GLU A 123 -17.01 -11.88 1.79
N SER A 124 -17.48 -13.09 2.06
CA SER A 124 -17.39 -13.72 3.38
C SER A 124 -15.93 -13.95 3.82
N ILE A 125 -15.03 -14.29 2.88
CA ILE A 125 -13.59 -14.42 3.16
C ILE A 125 -13.00 -13.06 3.51
N ILE A 126 -13.28 -12.05 2.69
CA ILE A 126 -12.71 -10.71 2.87
C ILE A 126 -13.12 -10.17 4.24
N VAL A 127 -14.40 -10.31 4.61
CA VAL A 127 -14.89 -9.95 5.95
C VAL A 127 -14.20 -10.75 7.05
N ALA A 128 -13.95 -12.05 6.86
CA ALA A 128 -13.29 -12.88 7.86
C ALA A 128 -11.84 -12.47 8.12
N ILE A 129 -11.12 -11.98 7.11
CA ILE A 129 -9.71 -11.54 7.24
C ILE A 129 -9.55 -10.04 7.52
N ALA A 130 -10.64 -9.26 7.45
CA ALA A 130 -10.62 -7.81 7.66
C ALA A 130 -9.88 -7.35 8.93
N PRO A 131 -10.03 -8.00 10.10
CA PRO A 131 -9.32 -7.59 11.31
C PRO A 131 -7.78 -7.61 11.18
N LEU A 132 -7.23 -8.48 10.33
CA LEU A 132 -5.79 -8.51 10.06
C LEU A 132 -5.38 -7.39 9.10
N LEU A 133 -6.22 -7.08 8.11
CA LEU A 133 -5.96 -6.04 7.11
C LEU A 133 -5.99 -4.63 7.70
N GLU A 134 -6.71 -4.41 8.80
CA GLU A 134 -6.68 -3.16 9.55
C GLU A 134 -5.29 -2.80 10.08
N ASN A 135 -4.41 -3.80 10.25
CA ASN A 135 -3.06 -3.56 10.77
C ASN A 135 -1.91 -4.04 9.87
N ASN A 136 -2.21 -4.78 8.81
CA ASN A 136 -1.19 -5.44 7.98
C ASN A 136 -1.46 -5.19 6.50
N HIS A 137 -0.38 -5.21 5.70
CA HIS A 137 -0.52 -5.08 4.26
C HIS A 137 -1.00 -6.39 3.63
N PRO A 138 -2.00 -6.36 2.73
CA PRO A 138 -2.38 -7.55 1.99
C PRO A 138 -1.22 -8.08 1.13
N PRO A 139 -1.03 -9.41 1.05
CA PRO A 139 -0.10 -10.03 0.12
C PRO A 139 -0.33 -9.61 -1.33
N PRO A 140 0.69 -9.73 -2.21
CA PRO A 140 0.59 -9.38 -3.62
C PRO A 140 -0.61 -9.97 -4.36
N ASP A 141 -0.90 -11.26 -4.21
CA ASP A 141 -1.99 -11.92 -4.94
C ASP A 141 -3.35 -11.57 -4.35
N LEU A 142 -3.40 -11.32 -3.04
CA LEU A 142 -4.58 -10.80 -2.37
C LEU A 142 -4.92 -9.36 -2.83
N CYS A 143 -3.90 -8.53 -3.08
CA CYS A 143 -4.11 -7.21 -3.68
C CYS A 143 -4.75 -7.32 -5.08
N GLU A 144 -4.29 -8.27 -5.89
CA GLU A 144 -4.83 -8.50 -7.24
C GLU A 144 -6.29 -8.97 -7.16
N PHE A 145 -6.59 -9.87 -6.22
CA PHE A 145 -7.95 -10.30 -5.92
C PHE A 145 -8.84 -9.11 -5.49
N PHE A 146 -8.35 -8.22 -4.62
CA PHE A 146 -9.09 -7.02 -4.22
C PHE A 146 -9.31 -6.04 -5.38
N CYS A 147 -8.31 -5.85 -6.23
CA CYS A 147 -8.44 -5.04 -7.46
C CYS A 147 -9.58 -5.57 -8.33
N LYS A 148 -9.60 -6.88 -8.58
CA LYS A 148 -10.66 -7.52 -9.35
C LYS A 148 -12.04 -7.31 -8.72
N HIS A 149 -12.15 -7.48 -7.41
CA HIS A 149 -13.41 -7.26 -6.69
C HIS A 149 -13.90 -5.81 -6.77
N CYS A 150 -13.00 -4.82 -6.68
CA CYS A 150 -13.33 -3.40 -6.87
C CYS A 150 -13.93 -3.13 -8.25
N ARG A 151 -13.34 -3.70 -9.32
CA ARG A 151 -13.82 -3.53 -10.70
C ARG A 151 -15.17 -4.19 -10.94
N GLU A 152 -15.34 -5.42 -10.44
CA GLU A 152 -16.54 -6.23 -10.71
C GLU A 152 -17.72 -5.82 -9.82
N ARG A 153 -17.45 -5.39 -8.58
CA ARG A 153 -18.48 -5.10 -7.56
C ARG A 153 -18.20 -3.81 -6.79
N PRO A 154 -18.14 -2.66 -7.48
CA PRO A 154 -17.81 -1.38 -6.85
C PRO A 154 -18.82 -0.95 -5.77
N ARG A 155 -20.07 -1.44 -5.86
CA ARG A 155 -21.17 -1.15 -4.93
C ARG A 155 -21.28 -2.16 -3.77
N SER A 156 -20.36 -3.11 -3.64
CA SER A 156 -20.42 -4.08 -2.54
C SER A 156 -20.10 -3.44 -1.19
N MET A 157 -20.71 -3.95 -0.11
CA MET A 157 -20.41 -3.51 1.25
C MET A 157 -18.95 -3.74 1.63
N VAL A 158 -18.31 -4.75 1.04
CA VAL A 158 -16.87 -4.99 1.20
C VAL A 158 -16.05 -3.80 0.70
N VAL A 159 -16.35 -3.24 -0.47
CA VAL A 159 -15.66 -2.05 -0.96
C VAL A 159 -15.91 -0.87 -0.02
N ILE A 160 -17.16 -0.66 0.38
CA ILE A 160 -17.57 0.55 1.12
C ILE A 160 -17.13 0.52 2.59
N GLU A 161 -17.20 -0.62 3.26
CA GLU A 161 -16.98 -0.73 4.71
C GLU A 161 -15.66 -1.41 5.08
N VAL A 162 -15.25 -2.43 4.31
CA VAL A 162 -14.06 -3.23 4.65
C VAL A 162 -12.80 -2.67 4.02
N PHE A 163 -12.82 -2.31 2.73
CA PHE A 163 -11.64 -1.77 2.05
C PHE A 163 -11.34 -0.33 2.46
N THR A 164 -12.33 0.46 2.84
CA THR A 164 -12.14 1.84 3.31
C THR A 164 -11.06 1.94 4.40
N PRO A 165 -11.20 1.33 5.59
CA PRO A 165 -10.18 1.44 6.65
C PRO A 165 -8.82 0.88 6.22
N VAL A 166 -8.79 -0.16 5.36
CA VAL A 166 -7.55 -0.75 4.83
C VAL A 166 -6.80 0.25 3.94
N VAL A 167 -7.50 0.89 3.00
CA VAL A 167 -6.91 1.88 2.10
C VAL A 167 -6.54 3.16 2.86
N GLN A 168 -7.35 3.59 3.83
CA GLN A 168 -6.99 4.69 4.71
C GLN A 168 -5.67 4.40 5.44
N ARG A 169 -5.49 3.19 5.99
CA ARG A 169 -4.23 2.79 6.61
C ARG A 169 -3.07 2.81 5.64
N ILE A 170 -3.23 2.22 4.46
CA ILE A 170 -2.18 2.16 3.43
C ILE A 170 -1.70 3.59 3.12
N LEU A 171 -2.63 4.52 2.90
CA LEU A 171 -2.29 5.92 2.61
C LEU A 171 -1.67 6.66 3.82
N LYS A 172 -2.12 6.39 5.06
CA LYS A 172 -1.65 7.07 6.28
C LYS A 172 -0.31 6.57 6.80
N HIS A 173 -0.02 5.28 6.67
CA HIS A 173 1.06 4.64 7.41
C HIS A 173 2.11 3.94 6.53
N ASN A 174 1.84 3.70 5.24
CA ASN A 174 2.82 3.04 4.39
C ASN A 174 3.96 4.00 4.01
N MET A 175 5.17 3.71 4.50
CA MET A 175 6.35 4.52 4.28
C MET A 175 7.03 4.27 2.92
N ASP A 176 6.91 3.05 2.40
CA ASP A 176 7.53 2.59 1.15
C ASP A 176 6.51 2.41 0.03
N PHE A 177 5.37 3.12 0.11
CA PHE A 177 4.23 2.95 -0.79
C PHE A 177 4.60 2.99 -2.29
N GLY A 178 5.54 3.87 -2.68
CA GLY A 178 6.04 3.96 -4.05
C GLY A 178 6.74 2.70 -4.58
N LYS A 179 7.27 1.84 -3.69
CA LYS A 179 7.92 0.56 -4.02
C LYS A 179 6.94 -0.61 -4.07
N CYS A 180 5.68 -0.41 -3.71
CA CYS A 180 4.65 -1.44 -3.63
C CYS A 180 3.60 -1.28 -4.75
N PRO A 181 3.91 -1.65 -6.01
CA PRO A 181 3.03 -1.39 -7.15
C PRO A 181 1.65 -2.02 -7.02
N ARG A 182 1.54 -3.20 -6.39
CA ARG A 182 0.24 -3.88 -6.19
C ARG A 182 -0.65 -3.20 -5.14
N LEU A 183 -0.06 -2.68 -4.05
CA LEU A 183 -0.81 -1.86 -3.08
C LEU A 183 -1.30 -0.57 -3.73
N ARG A 184 -0.44 0.05 -4.54
CA ARG A 184 -0.81 1.26 -5.28
C ARG A 184 -1.95 1.00 -6.27
N LEU A 185 -1.87 -0.10 -7.03
CA LEU A 185 -2.94 -0.51 -7.94
C LEU A 185 -4.24 -0.80 -7.17
N PHE A 186 -4.17 -1.49 -6.02
CA PHE A 186 -5.36 -1.70 -5.19
C PHE A 186 -5.98 -0.39 -4.73
N THR A 187 -5.19 0.56 -4.24
CA THR A 187 -5.69 1.90 -3.89
C THR A 187 -6.32 2.61 -5.09
N GLN A 188 -5.76 2.45 -6.30
CA GLN A 188 -6.34 3.03 -7.51
C GLN A 188 -7.72 2.44 -7.82
N GLU A 189 -7.79 1.11 -7.88
CA GLU A 189 -9.04 0.42 -8.21
C GLU A 189 -10.12 0.67 -7.15
N TYR A 190 -9.75 0.80 -5.88
CA TYR A 190 -10.66 1.21 -4.83
C TYR A 190 -11.20 2.63 -5.04
N ILE A 191 -10.35 3.61 -5.36
CA ILE A 191 -10.80 5.00 -5.62
C ILE A 191 -11.72 5.05 -6.83
N LEU A 192 -11.41 4.31 -7.90
CA LEU A 192 -12.28 4.20 -9.06
C LEU A 192 -13.62 3.54 -8.69
N ALA A 193 -13.61 2.50 -7.86
CA ALA A 193 -14.82 1.86 -7.37
C ALA A 193 -15.70 2.83 -6.55
N LEU A 194 -15.11 3.71 -5.73
CA LEU A 194 -15.85 4.77 -5.05
C LEU A 194 -16.49 5.75 -6.05
N ASN A 195 -15.78 6.09 -7.12
CA ASN A 195 -16.27 6.99 -8.18
C ASN A 195 -17.41 6.37 -9.03
N GLU A 196 -17.60 5.05 -8.97
CA GLU A 196 -18.72 4.36 -9.61
C GLU A 196 -19.99 4.35 -8.76
N LEU A 197 -19.93 4.79 -7.49
CA LEU A 197 -21.12 4.92 -6.64
C LEU A 197 -22.04 6.04 -7.13
N ASN A 198 -23.28 6.07 -6.64
CA ASN A 198 -24.33 6.95 -7.19
C ASN A 198 -24.00 8.45 -7.11
N ALA A 199 -23.22 8.89 -6.11
CA ALA A 199 -22.77 10.28 -5.98
C ALA A 199 -21.42 10.55 -6.67
N GLY A 200 -20.85 9.53 -7.35
CA GLY A 200 -19.63 9.59 -8.14
C GLY A 200 -18.47 10.28 -7.41
N MET A 201 -17.93 11.31 -8.05
CA MET A 201 -16.78 12.07 -7.56
C MET A 201 -17.00 12.64 -6.15
N GLU A 202 -18.23 12.99 -5.77
CA GLU A 202 -18.49 13.52 -4.41
C GLU A 202 -18.17 12.50 -3.30
N VAL A 203 -18.27 11.20 -3.59
CA VAL A 203 -17.82 10.16 -2.65
C VAL A 203 -16.30 10.20 -2.51
N VAL A 204 -15.58 10.33 -3.62
CA VAL A 204 -14.11 10.44 -3.62
C VAL A 204 -13.68 11.70 -2.86
N LYS A 205 -14.34 12.85 -3.06
CA LYS A 205 -14.07 14.08 -2.31
C LYS A 205 -14.22 13.88 -0.80
N LYS A 206 -15.31 13.25 -0.37
CA LYS A 206 -15.53 12.91 1.05
C LYS A 206 -14.45 11.98 1.59
N PHE A 207 -14.03 11.00 0.80
CA PHE A 207 -12.94 10.11 1.17
C PHE A 207 -11.62 10.88 1.37
N ILE A 208 -11.21 11.71 0.40
CA ILE A 208 -9.97 12.51 0.50
C ILE A 208 -10.04 13.49 1.69
N HIS A 209 -11.18 14.12 1.91
CA HIS A 209 -11.39 14.98 3.08
C HIS A 209 -11.22 14.22 4.41
N SER A 210 -11.75 12.98 4.50
CA SER A 210 -11.57 12.12 5.68
C SER A 210 -10.09 11.73 5.93
N MET A 211 -9.27 11.78 4.88
CA MET A 211 -7.83 11.48 4.96
C MET A 211 -7.01 12.67 5.42
N HIS A 212 -7.40 13.89 5.02
CA HIS A 212 -6.82 15.14 5.52
C HIS A 212 -7.19 15.40 6.99
N GLY A 213 -8.44 15.10 7.37
CA GLY A 213 -8.97 15.41 8.69
C GLY A 213 -9.50 16.84 8.80
N PRO A 214 -10.24 17.16 9.89
CA PRO A 214 -10.99 18.41 10.04
C PRO A 214 -10.13 19.61 10.46
N THR A 215 -8.87 19.38 10.79
CA THR A 215 -7.93 20.41 11.26
C THR A 215 -7.32 21.17 10.08
N GLY A 216 -6.89 22.42 10.32
CA GLY A 216 -6.20 23.23 9.31
C GLY A 216 -4.80 22.73 8.91
N GLN A 217 -4.33 21.65 9.53
CA GLN A 217 -3.14 20.90 9.13
C GLN A 217 -3.47 19.41 9.12
N CYS A 218 -3.02 18.70 8.09
CA CYS A 218 -3.16 17.27 7.99
C CYS A 218 -2.33 16.54 9.08
N PRO A 219 -2.94 15.67 9.91
CA PRO A 219 -2.24 14.93 10.95
C PRO A 219 -1.42 13.75 10.41
N HIS A 220 -1.47 13.51 9.09
CA HIS A 220 -0.91 12.32 8.45
C HIS A 220 0.06 12.71 7.32
N PRO A 221 1.36 12.83 7.60
CA PRO A 221 2.35 13.35 6.64
C PRO A 221 2.53 12.46 5.39
N ARG A 222 2.08 11.20 5.43
CA ARG A 222 2.19 10.26 4.31
C ARG A 222 1.01 10.31 3.34
N VAL A 223 -0.12 10.90 3.73
CA VAL A 223 -1.34 10.90 2.91
C VAL A 223 -1.10 11.60 1.58
N LEU A 224 -0.57 12.82 1.61
CA LEU A 224 -0.29 13.60 0.41
C LEU A 224 0.68 12.88 -0.55
N PRO A 225 1.92 12.50 -0.16
CA PRO A 225 2.84 11.86 -1.09
C PRO A 225 2.32 10.52 -1.61
N ASN A 226 1.56 9.77 -0.81
CA ASN A 226 0.96 8.51 -1.26
C ASN A 226 -0.17 8.76 -2.26
N LEU A 227 -1.07 9.72 -2.03
CA LEU A 227 -2.13 10.09 -2.97
C LEU A 227 -1.55 10.63 -4.29
N VAL A 228 -0.52 11.46 -4.24
CA VAL A 228 0.18 11.94 -5.45
C VAL A 228 0.77 10.75 -6.22
N ALA A 229 1.41 9.80 -5.53
CA ALA A 229 1.95 8.59 -6.17
C ALA A 229 0.85 7.74 -6.83
N VAL A 230 -0.33 7.62 -6.21
CA VAL A 230 -1.52 6.96 -6.79
C VAL A 230 -1.95 7.66 -8.07
N CYS A 231 -2.16 8.98 -8.01
CA CYS A 231 -2.67 9.79 -9.12
C CYS A 231 -1.70 9.75 -10.31
N LEU A 232 -0.42 10.04 -10.08
CA LEU A 232 0.59 10.04 -11.13
C LEU A 232 0.72 8.67 -11.78
N ALA A 233 0.72 7.58 -10.99
CA ALA A 233 0.77 6.24 -11.56
C ALA A 233 -0.44 5.93 -12.45
N ALA A 234 -1.65 6.38 -12.10
CA ALA A 234 -2.84 6.17 -12.92
C ALA A 234 -2.78 6.98 -14.22
N ILE A 235 -2.37 8.26 -14.12
CA ILE A 235 -2.20 9.15 -15.28
C ILE A 235 -1.15 8.58 -16.24
N TYR A 236 0.00 8.15 -15.72
CA TYR A 236 1.04 7.53 -16.54
C TYR A 236 0.56 6.23 -17.20
N SER A 237 -0.24 5.42 -16.51
CA SER A 237 -0.84 4.22 -17.11
C SER A 237 -1.76 4.55 -18.27
N CYS A 238 -2.63 5.55 -18.14
CA CYS A 238 -3.49 6.00 -19.25
C CYS A 238 -2.66 6.53 -20.43
N TYR A 239 -1.59 7.29 -20.15
CA TYR A 239 -0.71 7.81 -21.19
C TYR A 239 0.07 6.72 -21.92
N GLU A 240 0.59 5.73 -21.18
CA GLU A 240 1.24 4.55 -21.78
C GLU A 240 0.29 3.75 -22.65
N GLU A 241 -0.94 3.50 -22.19
CA GLU A 241 -1.96 2.80 -22.98
C GLU A 241 -2.29 3.57 -24.27
N PHE A 242 -2.40 4.90 -24.18
CA PHE A 242 -2.62 5.76 -25.33
C PHE A 242 -1.48 5.69 -26.35
N ILE A 243 -0.21 5.79 -25.91
CA ILE A 243 0.95 5.64 -26.82
C ILE A 243 0.94 4.27 -27.50
N ASN A 244 0.80 3.21 -26.70
CA ASN A 244 0.81 1.83 -27.20
C ASN A 244 -0.33 1.55 -28.19
N SER A 245 -1.46 2.27 -28.07
CA SER A 245 -2.58 2.15 -29.00
C SER A 245 -2.35 2.85 -30.34
N ARG A 246 -1.44 3.83 -30.40
CA ARG A 246 -1.22 4.68 -31.59
C ARG A 246 0.00 4.26 -32.42
N ASP A 247 1.05 3.71 -31.81
CA ASP A 247 2.29 3.37 -32.51
C ASP A 247 3.01 2.14 -31.91
N ASN A 248 3.74 1.39 -32.74
CA ASN A 248 4.88 0.54 -32.34
C ASN A 248 6.06 1.38 -31.79
N SER A 249 5.78 2.47 -31.08
CA SER A 249 6.74 3.43 -30.56
C SER A 249 7.27 2.96 -29.20
N PRO A 250 8.53 3.28 -28.87
CA PRO A 250 9.17 2.82 -27.65
C PRO A 250 8.44 3.35 -26.40
N SER A 251 8.26 2.49 -25.41
CA SER A 251 7.60 2.78 -24.13
C SER A 251 8.30 3.89 -23.34
N LEU A 252 7.62 4.61 -22.42
CA LEU A 252 8.28 5.61 -21.55
C LEU A 252 9.49 5.05 -20.77
N LYS A 253 9.54 3.73 -20.54
CA LYS A 253 10.70 3.06 -19.93
C LYS A 253 11.97 3.22 -20.78
N GLU A 254 11.83 3.15 -22.10
CA GLU A 254 12.94 3.31 -23.04
C GLU A 254 13.38 4.78 -23.14
N ILE A 255 12.43 5.72 -23.10
CA ILE A 255 12.71 7.16 -23.12
C ILE A 255 13.41 7.60 -21.82
N ARG A 256 12.95 7.12 -20.66
CA ARG A 256 13.56 7.40 -19.35
C ARG A 256 14.99 6.86 -19.25
N ASN A 257 15.23 5.65 -19.77
CA ASN A 257 16.58 5.05 -19.81
C ASN A 257 17.50 5.78 -20.80
N GLY A 258 16.97 6.32 -21.90
CA GLY A 258 17.72 7.13 -22.88
C GLY A 258 18.23 8.45 -22.30
N CYS A 259 17.43 9.14 -21.48
CA CYS A 259 17.86 10.36 -20.78
C CYS A 259 18.93 10.09 -19.71
N GLN A 260 18.98 8.89 -19.12
CA GLN A 260 20.00 8.52 -18.15
C GLN A 260 21.34 8.12 -18.81
N GLN A 261 21.31 7.56 -20.03
CA GLN A 261 22.53 7.19 -20.77
C GLN A 261 23.33 8.40 -21.30
N GLN A 262 22.74 9.59 -21.37
CA GLN A 262 23.44 10.79 -21.86
C GLN A 262 24.33 11.47 -20.81
N CYS A 263 24.26 11.11 -19.53
CA CYS A 263 25.14 11.68 -18.49
C CYS A 263 26.45 10.92 -18.24
N ASP A 264 26.67 9.74 -18.84
CA ASP A 264 27.86 8.90 -18.58
C ASP A 264 28.80 8.75 -19.80
N ARG A 265 29.12 9.85 -20.49
CA ARG A 265 30.29 9.88 -21.39
C ARG A 265 31.43 10.70 -20.80
N LYS A 266 32.14 10.11 -19.84
CA LYS A 266 33.58 10.35 -19.68
C LYS A 266 34.35 9.23 -20.39
N PRO A 267 35.33 9.53 -21.26
CA PRO A 267 36.14 8.49 -21.90
C PRO A 267 37.12 7.87 -20.89
N ASN A 268 37.25 6.55 -20.96
CA ASN A 268 38.04 5.70 -20.05
C ASN A 268 39.57 5.91 -20.17
N LEU A 269 40.24 5.76 -19.02
CA LEU A 269 41.70 5.82 -18.76
C LEU A 269 42.54 4.78 -19.53
N PRO A 270 43.88 4.86 -19.40
CA PRO A 270 44.67 3.66 -19.12
C PRO A 270 45.44 3.73 -17.78
N LEU A 271 45.42 2.60 -17.08
CA LEU A 271 46.03 2.29 -15.77
C LEU A 271 47.57 2.37 -15.75
N ARG A 272 48.14 2.79 -14.60
CA ARG A 272 49.40 2.21 -14.07
C ARG A 272 49.58 2.43 -12.55
N LEU A 273 49.43 1.34 -11.80
CA LEU A 273 50.36 0.76 -10.81
C LEU A 273 51.01 1.65 -9.71
N LEU A 274 50.69 1.34 -8.43
CA LEU A 274 51.57 0.88 -7.32
C LEU A 274 51.06 1.38 -5.93
N HIS A 275 50.92 0.44 -4.97
CA HIS A 275 51.12 0.46 -3.49
C HIS A 275 50.73 1.73 -2.67
N THR A 276 50.14 1.72 -1.46
CA THR A 276 50.35 0.93 -0.22
C THR A 276 49.28 1.40 0.81
N SER A 277 48.79 0.53 1.71
CA SER A 277 48.06 0.90 2.96
C SER A 277 49.02 1.51 4.02
N PRO A 278 48.63 1.91 5.26
CA PRO A 278 47.31 2.00 5.95
C PRO A 278 47.08 3.29 6.83
N ASP A 279 45.97 3.30 7.61
CA ASP A 279 45.75 3.88 8.97
C ASP A 279 44.84 5.11 9.26
N LEU A 280 44.05 4.94 10.36
CA LEU A 280 43.41 5.90 11.31
C LEU A 280 42.13 6.68 10.88
N VAL A 281 41.13 7.07 11.70
CA VAL A 281 40.55 6.72 13.02
C VAL A 281 39.30 7.64 13.22
N SER A 282 38.23 7.15 13.88
CA SER A 282 37.14 7.86 14.64
C SER A 282 36.27 8.96 13.95
N GLN A 283 35.05 9.34 14.35
CA GLN A 283 34.32 9.31 15.64
C GLN A 283 32.80 9.60 15.44
N GLU A 284 31.99 9.21 16.43
CA GLU A 284 30.53 9.37 16.61
C GLU A 284 30.03 10.80 16.88
N ALA A 285 28.71 11.04 16.74
CA ALA A 285 27.93 11.90 17.65
C ALA A 285 26.41 11.59 17.61
N THR A 286 25.83 11.47 18.82
CA THR A 286 24.46 11.13 19.24
C THR A 286 23.53 12.34 19.49
N LEU A 287 22.25 12.05 19.85
CA LEU A 287 21.26 12.78 20.69
C LEU A 287 20.00 13.29 19.94
N THR A 288 18.72 13.24 20.38
CA THR A 288 17.96 12.66 21.53
C THR A 288 16.45 12.86 21.25
N GLU A 289 15.59 11.94 21.75
CA GLU A 289 14.11 11.98 21.74
C GLU A 289 13.50 12.99 22.74
N SER A 290 12.23 13.38 22.52
CA SER A 290 11.26 13.59 23.63
C SER A 290 9.80 13.31 23.22
N ARG A 291 9.07 12.66 24.15
CA ARG A 291 7.68 12.14 24.12
C ARG A 291 6.62 13.21 24.38
N LEU A 292 5.34 12.98 23.99
CA LEU A 292 4.17 12.74 24.88
C LEU A 292 2.81 12.56 24.12
N LYS A 293 1.80 12.05 24.85
CA LYS A 293 0.62 11.22 24.48
C LYS A 293 -0.71 11.97 24.13
N PRO A 294 -1.76 11.28 23.62
CA PRO A 294 -2.97 11.87 23.00
C PRO A 294 -4.22 11.93 23.90
N VAL A 295 -5.23 12.72 23.50
CA VAL A 295 -6.58 12.79 24.10
C VAL A 295 -7.66 12.70 23.00
N ILE A 296 -8.70 11.92 23.30
CA ILE A 296 -9.88 11.52 22.51
C ILE A 296 -10.92 12.66 22.47
N VAL A 297 -11.81 12.72 21.46
CA VAL A 297 -13.31 12.86 21.58
C VAL A 297 -13.98 13.19 20.23
N THR A 298 -14.75 12.19 19.76
CA THR A 298 -16.03 12.13 19.02
C THR A 298 -16.49 13.19 18.00
N SER A 299 -16.95 12.64 16.88
CA SER A 299 -17.76 13.19 15.78
C SER A 299 -19.07 13.85 16.20
N ASN A 300 -19.55 14.81 15.40
CA ASN A 300 -20.91 14.77 14.82
C ASN A 300 -21.09 15.71 13.60
N GLU A 301 -21.95 15.21 12.72
CA GLU A 301 -22.55 15.65 11.45
C GLU A 301 -22.85 17.15 11.23
N ILE A 302 -22.72 17.64 9.98
CA ILE A 302 -23.58 18.67 9.32
C ILE A 302 -23.45 18.47 7.78
N HIS A 303 -24.47 17.98 7.05
CA HIS A 303 -25.59 18.68 6.37
C HIS A 303 -25.22 19.72 5.28
N VAL A 304 -25.81 19.54 4.09
CA VAL A 304 -25.54 20.22 2.82
C VAL A 304 -26.63 21.26 2.55
N GLU A 305 -26.26 22.47 2.14
CA GLU A 305 -27.14 23.40 1.43
C GLU A 305 -26.45 23.95 0.17
N VAL A 306 -27.25 24.06 -0.89
CA VAL A 306 -26.89 24.35 -2.28
C VAL A 306 -27.45 25.71 -2.64
N GLU A 307 -26.66 26.61 -3.25
CA GLU A 307 -27.21 27.75 -4.00
C GLU A 307 -26.46 28.03 -5.31
N HIS A 308 -27.22 28.53 -6.27
CA HIS A 308 -26.99 28.59 -7.72
C HIS A 308 -26.53 29.97 -8.23
N ASN A 309 -25.68 29.94 -9.27
CA ASN A 309 -25.57 30.81 -10.46
C ASN A 309 -25.63 32.35 -10.37
N ASN A 310 -24.71 33.03 -11.09
CA ASN A 310 -25.00 33.63 -12.41
C ASN A 310 -23.82 34.42 -13.05
N THR A 311 -23.86 34.44 -14.38
CA THR A 311 -22.93 34.96 -15.40
C THR A 311 -23.06 36.47 -15.63
N ALA A 312 -21.96 37.15 -16.06
CA ALA A 312 -22.05 38.39 -16.83
C ALA A 312 -20.80 38.64 -17.73
N ASN A 313 -21.05 38.94 -19.01
CA ASN A 313 -20.10 39.36 -20.05
C ASN A 313 -19.74 40.85 -19.93
N GLN A 314 -18.50 41.23 -20.25
CA GLN A 314 -18.19 42.58 -20.78
C GLN A 314 -17.13 42.53 -21.89
N LYS A 315 -17.31 43.46 -22.86
CA LYS A 315 -16.61 43.60 -24.14
C LYS A 315 -15.84 44.93 -24.10
N MET A 316 -14.57 44.98 -24.53
CA MET A 316 -13.86 46.25 -24.73
C MET A 316 -13.06 46.29 -26.04
N THR A 317 -12.93 47.53 -26.52
CA THR A 317 -12.53 48.07 -27.83
C THR A 317 -11.02 48.29 -27.96
N ALA A 318 -10.51 48.19 -29.19
CA ALA A 318 -9.12 48.41 -29.57
C ALA A 318 -8.75 49.89 -29.76
N ASN A 319 -7.49 50.26 -29.45
CA ASN A 319 -6.86 51.51 -29.87
C ASN A 319 -5.39 51.24 -30.25
N VAL A 320 -4.89 52.00 -31.24
CA VAL A 320 -3.62 51.83 -31.96
C VAL A 320 -2.53 52.78 -31.46
N GLY A 321 -1.29 52.29 -31.33
CA GLY A 321 -0.06 53.05 -31.61
C GLY A 321 0.88 53.34 -30.42
N SER A 322 2.02 52.62 -30.34
CA SER A 322 3.31 53.08 -29.78
C SER A 322 4.35 51.96 -29.86
N ASP A 323 5.44 52.17 -30.61
CA ASP A 323 6.63 51.31 -30.63
C ASP A 323 7.30 51.27 -29.26
N SER A 324 7.29 50.12 -28.60
CA SER A 324 8.09 49.81 -27.41
C SER A 324 8.28 48.30 -27.36
N GLU A 325 9.50 47.83 -27.05
CA GLU A 325 9.81 46.40 -26.85
C GLU A 325 8.76 45.74 -25.93
N PRO A 326 8.32 44.50 -26.23
CA PRO A 326 7.26 43.87 -25.47
C PRO A 326 7.74 43.64 -24.04
N ASN A 327 6.95 44.08 -23.07
CA ASN A 327 7.20 43.85 -21.66
C ASN A 327 7.12 42.33 -21.41
N LEU A 328 8.02 41.77 -20.61
CA LEU A 328 8.13 40.31 -20.37
C LEU A 328 6.81 39.67 -19.90
N ILE A 329 5.92 40.47 -19.32
CA ILE A 329 4.58 40.08 -18.87
C ILE A 329 3.63 39.86 -20.06
N ASP A 330 3.73 40.66 -21.13
CA ASP A 330 2.91 40.47 -22.34
C ASP A 330 3.31 39.19 -23.09
N CYS A 331 4.60 38.83 -23.09
CA CYS A 331 5.07 37.55 -23.62
C CYS A 331 4.55 36.34 -22.85
N LEU A 332 4.29 36.48 -21.54
CA LEU A 332 3.70 35.42 -20.70
C LEU A 332 2.17 35.31 -20.86
N MET A 333 1.52 36.37 -21.36
CA MET A 333 0.07 36.41 -21.62
C MET A 333 -0.29 35.97 -23.04
N VAL A 334 0.68 35.86 -23.95
CA VAL A 334 0.51 35.16 -25.21
C VAL A 334 0.46 33.66 -24.90
N SER A 335 -0.76 33.14 -24.73
CA SER A 335 -0.99 31.71 -24.85
C SER A 335 -0.41 31.29 -26.21
N PRO A 336 0.58 30.38 -26.27
CA PRO A 336 0.98 29.86 -27.56
C PRO A 336 -0.29 29.36 -28.23
N THR A 337 -0.49 29.73 -29.50
CA THR A 337 -1.50 29.08 -30.34
C THR A 337 -1.06 27.63 -30.50
N CYS A 338 -1.28 26.84 -29.46
CA CYS A 338 -1.26 25.40 -29.50
C CYS A 338 -2.43 25.09 -30.43
N SER A 339 -2.12 24.75 -31.68
CA SER A 339 -3.07 24.03 -32.54
C SER A 339 -3.73 23.01 -31.64
N THR A 340 -5.02 23.19 -31.34
CA THR A 340 -5.73 22.36 -30.36
C THR A 340 -5.60 20.92 -30.81
N MET A 341 -4.64 20.21 -30.23
CA MET A 341 -4.39 18.82 -30.50
C MET A 341 -5.52 18.09 -29.78
N SER A 342 -6.58 17.74 -30.51
CA SER A 342 -7.67 16.96 -29.97
C SER A 342 -7.17 15.53 -29.76
N ILE A 343 -6.73 15.25 -28.54
CA ILE A 343 -6.39 13.90 -28.08
C ILE A 343 -7.72 13.18 -27.84
N GLU A 344 -8.12 12.28 -28.73
CA GLU A 344 -9.25 11.39 -28.51
C GLU A 344 -8.79 10.20 -27.67
N LEU A 345 -9.15 10.19 -26.39
CA LEU A 345 -8.93 9.07 -25.48
C LEU A 345 -10.12 8.10 -25.53
N SER A 346 -9.91 6.86 -25.10
CA SER A 346 -11.04 5.95 -24.88
C SER A 346 -11.91 6.51 -23.74
N ALA A 347 -13.22 6.24 -23.78
CA ALA A 347 -14.14 6.67 -22.72
C ALA A 347 -13.71 6.19 -21.32
N GLN A 348 -13.04 5.03 -21.25
CA GLN A 348 -12.48 4.50 -20.02
C GLN A 348 -11.25 5.30 -19.56
N ALA A 349 -10.31 5.62 -20.46
CA ALA A 349 -9.14 6.42 -20.15
C ALA A 349 -9.55 7.84 -19.72
N ASP A 350 -10.53 8.46 -20.39
CA ASP A 350 -11.10 9.75 -20.00
C ASP A 350 -11.69 9.73 -18.59
N ARG A 351 -12.45 8.68 -18.26
CA ARG A 351 -13.04 8.53 -16.92
C ARG A 351 -11.97 8.40 -15.84
N ILE A 352 -10.94 7.58 -16.08
CA ILE A 352 -9.83 7.38 -15.14
C ILE A 352 -9.05 8.70 -14.98
N LEU A 353 -8.68 9.33 -16.09
CA LEU A 353 -7.91 10.57 -16.09
C LEU A 353 -8.68 11.70 -15.37
N GLY A 354 -9.96 11.89 -15.70
CA GLY A 354 -10.83 12.86 -15.06
C GLY A 354 -10.92 12.65 -13.55
N CYS A 355 -10.97 11.38 -13.10
CA CYS A 355 -10.99 11.06 -11.68
C CYS A 355 -9.71 11.54 -10.96
N TYR A 356 -8.54 11.13 -11.44
CA TYR A 356 -7.27 11.41 -10.76
C TYR A 356 -6.78 12.84 -10.93
N VAL A 357 -7.11 13.51 -12.02
CA VAL A 357 -6.83 14.95 -12.21
C VAL A 357 -7.66 15.78 -11.24
N GLU A 358 -8.94 15.45 -11.04
CA GLU A 358 -9.78 16.15 -10.07
C GLU A 358 -9.30 15.92 -8.63
N ILE A 359 -8.77 14.73 -8.32
CA ILE A 359 -8.10 14.49 -7.02
C ILE A 359 -6.89 15.42 -6.88
N LEU A 360 -5.98 15.49 -7.87
CA LEU A 360 -4.81 16.38 -7.81
C LEU A 360 -5.20 17.85 -7.63
N LYS A 361 -6.26 18.30 -8.31
CA LYS A 361 -6.82 19.64 -8.14
C LYS A 361 -7.29 19.86 -6.70
N MET A 362 -8.05 18.93 -6.14
CA MET A 362 -8.50 19.00 -4.75
C MET A 362 -7.33 19.02 -3.76
N LEU A 363 -6.27 18.25 -4.00
CA LEU A 363 -5.06 18.29 -3.16
C LEU A 363 -4.39 19.67 -3.18
N SER A 364 -4.51 20.42 -4.28
CA SER A 364 -3.97 21.77 -4.41
C SER A 364 -4.80 22.84 -3.70
N ASP A 365 -6.06 22.54 -3.37
CA ASP A 365 -6.95 23.45 -2.64
C ASP A 365 -6.60 23.53 -1.14
N TYR A 366 -5.98 22.48 -0.57
CA TYR A 366 -5.51 22.47 0.82
C TYR A 366 -4.24 23.31 0.98
N ASP A 367 -4.28 24.35 1.82
CA ASP A 367 -3.18 25.31 1.98
C ASP A 367 -1.90 24.68 2.55
N ASP A 368 -2.01 23.69 3.43
CA ASP A 368 -0.88 22.97 4.03
C ASP A 368 -0.25 21.94 3.07
N TRP A 369 -1.05 21.31 2.20
CA TRP A 369 -0.58 20.38 1.18
C TRP A 369 0.00 21.07 -0.06
N ARG A 370 -0.51 22.25 -0.44
CA ARG A 370 -0.12 22.96 -1.67
C ARG A 370 1.41 23.11 -1.85
N PRO A 371 2.20 23.55 -0.84
CA PRO A 371 3.66 23.67 -1.00
C PRO A 371 4.37 22.33 -1.23
N ALA A 372 3.95 21.29 -0.52
CA ALA A 372 4.52 19.96 -0.65
C ALA A 372 4.10 19.29 -1.98
N LEU A 373 2.87 19.51 -2.43
CA LEU A 373 2.38 19.08 -3.74
C LEU A 373 3.21 19.71 -4.86
N ALA A 374 3.45 21.02 -4.81
CA ALA A 374 4.29 21.71 -5.79
C ALA A 374 5.71 21.13 -5.85
N SER A 375 6.27 20.76 -4.69
CA SER A 375 7.59 20.13 -4.60
C SER A 375 7.62 18.72 -5.21
N LEU A 376 6.54 17.95 -5.07
CA LEU A 376 6.40 16.59 -5.61
C LEU A 376 6.20 16.58 -7.13
N LEU A 377 5.51 17.59 -7.67
CA LEU A 377 5.21 17.69 -9.10
C LEU A 377 6.34 18.28 -9.95
N GLN A 378 7.53 18.53 -9.37
CA GLN A 378 8.73 19.18 -9.94
C GLN A 378 8.57 19.73 -11.38
N PRO A 379 8.80 21.03 -11.62
CA PRO A 379 8.69 21.58 -12.96
C PRO A 379 9.54 20.78 -13.95
N ILE A 380 8.95 20.42 -15.09
CA ILE A 380 9.69 19.86 -16.21
C ILE A 380 10.79 20.86 -16.52
N PRO A 381 12.08 20.49 -16.45
CA PRO A 381 13.14 21.40 -16.84
C PRO A 381 12.90 21.79 -18.28
N PHE A 382 12.65 23.07 -18.52
CA PHE A 382 12.59 23.59 -19.87
C PHE A 382 13.93 23.25 -20.54
N PRO A 383 13.92 22.71 -21.77
CA PRO A 383 15.14 22.59 -22.55
C PRO A 383 15.80 23.97 -22.57
N LYS A 384 17.04 24.06 -22.08
CA LYS A 384 17.85 25.23 -22.38
C LYS A 384 18.11 25.16 -23.88
N GLU A 385 17.74 26.22 -24.59
CA GLU A 385 17.90 26.39 -26.04
C GLU A 385 19.24 25.86 -26.58
#